data_AF-A0A392PME1-F1
#
_entry.id   AF-A0A392PME1-F1
#
_cell.length_a   1.000
_cell.length_b   1.000
_cell.length_c   1.000
_cell.angle_alpha   90.00
_cell.angle_beta   90.00
_cell.angle_gamma   90.00
#
_symmetry.space_group_name_H-M   'P 1'
#
loop_
_entity.id
_entity.type
_entity.pdbx_description
1 polymer ?
#
loop_
_entity_poly.entity_id
_entity_poly.type
_entity_poly.pdbx_seq_one_letter_code
_entity_poly.pdbx_strand_id
1 'polypeptide(L)'
;MGLIWLYIYLQAFMDGWQATCKSKEQARLLIPQGTFLVSSMFFSGPCLTPGPVTIQVVGTVLATTDISEYENSEWLMFQHIEGLKLIGGGTFDGQGQSSWEHNQDCEADPT
;
A
#
# COMPACT_ATOMS: atom_id res chain seq x y z
N MET A 1 -9.78 13.78 -14.86
CA MET A 1 -8.89 14.43 -13.87
C MET A 1 -8.47 13.53 -12.72
N GLY A 2 -9.25 12.51 -12.31
CA GLY A 2 -8.90 11.61 -11.18
C GLY A 2 -7.70 10.67 -11.43
N LEU A 3 -7.57 10.09 -12.62
CA LEU A 3 -6.49 9.14 -12.95
C LEU A 3 -5.08 9.73 -12.76
N ILE A 4 -4.87 10.99 -13.17
CA ILE A 4 -3.56 11.65 -13.07
C ILE A 4 -3.09 11.74 -11.60
N TRP A 5 -4.00 12.05 -10.67
CA TRP A 5 -3.66 12.12 -9.25
C TRP A 5 -3.33 10.74 -8.67
N LEU A 6 -4.10 9.71 -9.06
CA LEU A 6 -3.83 8.32 -8.66
C LEU A 6 -2.44 7.86 -9.10
N TYR A 7 -2.07 8.11 -10.36
CA TYR A 7 -0.73 7.76 -10.88
C TYR A 7 0.41 8.51 -10.16
N ILE A 8 0.23 9.80 -9.86
CA ILE A 8 1.26 10.59 -9.16
C ILE A 8 1.49 10.05 -7.75
N TYR A 9 0.42 9.74 -7.01
CA TYR A 9 0.56 9.22 -5.65
C TYR A 9 1.15 7.81 -5.64
N LEU A 10 0.71 6.93 -6.54
CA LEU A 10 1.29 5.60 -6.69
C LEU A 10 2.81 5.69 -6.93
N GLN A 11 3.24 6.52 -7.88
CA GLN A 11 4.66 6.70 -8.18
C GLN A 11 5.45 7.21 -6.96
N ALA A 12 4.92 8.19 -6.23
CA ALA A 12 5.59 8.75 -5.04
C ALA A 12 5.78 7.72 -3.92
N PHE A 13 4.78 6.85 -3.70
CA PHE A 13 4.89 5.77 -2.72
C PHE A 13 5.93 4.74 -3.14
N MET A 14 5.95 4.35 -4.42
CA MET A 14 6.89 3.36 -4.94
C MET A 14 8.33 3.89 -4.98
N ASP A 15 8.54 5.16 -5.33
CA ASP A 15 9.86 5.80 -5.27
C ASP A 15 10.36 5.90 -3.83
N GLY A 16 9.49 6.31 -2.90
CA GLY A 16 9.80 6.37 -1.48
C GLY A 16 10.14 4.98 -0.90
N TRP A 17 9.39 3.95 -1.28
CA TRP A 17 9.68 2.56 -0.91
C TRP A 17 11.03 2.12 -1.43
N GLN A 18 11.31 2.33 -2.73
CA GLN A 18 12.58 1.92 -3.32
C GLN A 18 13.77 2.63 -2.67
N ALA A 19 13.66 3.94 -2.43
CA ALA A 19 14.70 4.72 -1.75
C ALA A 19 14.93 4.21 -0.33
N THR A 20 13.86 3.91 0.41
CA THR A 20 13.94 3.33 1.75
C THR A 20 14.60 1.96 1.68
N CYS A 21 14.03 1.02 0.94
CA CYS A 21 14.48 -0.38 0.88
C CYS A 21 15.93 -0.53 0.39
N LYS A 22 16.37 0.32 -0.54
CA LYS A 22 17.76 0.31 -1.07
C LYS A 22 18.75 1.14 -0.25
N SER A 23 18.30 1.83 0.81
CA SER A 23 19.18 2.59 1.69
C SER A 23 20.22 1.67 2.36
N LYS A 24 21.46 2.16 2.48
CA LYS A 24 22.52 1.47 3.24
C LYS A 24 22.55 1.89 4.71
N GLU A 25 21.75 2.90 5.06
CA GLU A 25 21.55 3.39 6.42
C GLU A 25 20.12 3.10 6.87
N GLN A 26 19.86 3.12 8.18
CA GLN A 26 18.51 2.94 8.70
C GLN A 26 17.58 4.01 8.13
N ALA A 27 16.65 3.60 7.27
CA ALA A 27 15.68 4.48 6.63
C ALA A 27 14.26 4.16 7.08
N ARG A 28 13.35 5.12 6.87
CA ARG A 28 11.92 4.95 7.04
C ARG A 28 11.16 5.56 5.86
N LEU A 29 10.08 4.92 5.45
CA LEU A 29 9.09 5.49 4.55
C LEU A 29 8.08 6.29 5.36
N LEU A 30 8.00 7.61 5.16
CA LEU A 30 7.02 8.47 5.85
C LEU A 30 5.84 8.76 4.92
N ILE A 31 4.63 8.41 5.37
CA ILE A 31 3.39 8.86 4.76
C ILE A 31 2.90 10.06 5.60
N PRO A 32 3.03 11.29 5.10
CA PRO A 32 2.74 12.49 5.88
C PRO A 32 1.24 12.67 6.10
N GLN A 33 0.86 13.71 6.83
CA GLN A 33 -0.54 14.09 6.99
C GLN A 33 -1.14 14.47 5.62
N GLY A 34 -2.36 13.97 5.35
CA GLY A 34 -3.06 14.13 4.07
C GLY A 34 -3.84 12.86 3.72
N THR A 35 -4.57 12.90 2.61
CA THR A 35 -5.27 11.73 2.07
C THR A 35 -4.72 11.43 0.68
N PHE A 36 -4.27 10.20 0.47
CA PHE A 36 -3.59 9.77 -0.73
C PHE A 36 -4.37 8.63 -1.38
N LEU A 37 -5.00 8.92 -2.52
CA LEU A 37 -5.73 7.91 -3.29
C LEU A 37 -4.72 7.06 -4.08
N VAL A 38 -4.71 5.75 -3.84
CA VAL A 38 -3.76 4.80 -4.44
C VAL A 38 -4.47 3.52 -4.86
N SER A 39 -3.98 2.90 -5.93
CA SER A 39 -4.37 1.56 -6.36
C SER A 39 -3.45 0.49 -5.75
N SER A 40 -3.34 -0.69 -6.37
CA SER A 40 -2.50 -1.79 -5.89
C SER A 40 -1.02 -1.37 -5.76
N MET A 41 -0.39 -1.73 -4.64
CA MET A 41 1.02 -1.46 -4.36
C MET A 41 1.74 -2.68 -3.79
N PHE A 42 2.95 -2.90 -4.29
CA PHE A 42 3.80 -4.04 -3.92
C PHE A 42 5.10 -3.58 -3.26
N PHE A 43 5.14 -3.66 -1.94
CA PHE A 43 6.32 -3.39 -1.13
C PHE A 43 7.13 -4.69 -1.01
N SER A 44 8.05 -4.91 -1.95
CA SER A 44 8.90 -6.11 -1.98
C SER A 44 10.31 -5.85 -1.44
N GLY A 45 10.79 -6.77 -0.61
CA GLY A 45 12.22 -6.93 -0.32
C GLY A 45 12.90 -7.95 -1.24
N PRO A 46 14.10 -8.45 -0.88
CA PRO A 46 14.85 -8.13 0.34
C PRO A 46 15.37 -6.69 0.34
N CYS A 47 15.42 -6.06 1.51
CA CYS A 47 15.91 -4.69 1.63
C CYS A 47 17.37 -4.65 2.10
N LEU A 48 18.11 -3.65 1.61
CA LEU A 48 19.49 -3.36 1.99
C LEU A 48 19.56 -2.55 3.29
N THR A 49 18.46 -1.91 3.69
CA THR A 49 18.37 -1.16 4.95
C THR A 49 18.76 -2.07 6.12
N PRO A 50 19.71 -1.65 6.97
CA PRO A 50 20.05 -2.43 8.15
C PRO A 50 18.89 -2.44 9.14
N GLY A 51 18.61 -3.62 9.71
CA GLY A 51 17.53 -3.80 10.69
C GLY A 51 16.12 -3.76 10.06
N PRO A 52 15.07 -3.69 10.91
CA PRO A 52 13.69 -3.68 10.41
C PRO A 52 13.39 -2.46 9.53
N VAL A 53 12.74 -2.68 8.39
CA VAL A 53 12.24 -1.60 7.54
C VAL A 53 11.02 -0.98 8.21
N THR A 54 11.03 0.35 8.35
CA THR A 54 9.94 1.08 9.04
C THR A 54 9.12 1.90 8.05
N ILE A 55 7.80 1.75 8.10
CA ILE A 55 6.85 2.63 7.44
C ILE A 55 6.09 3.37 8.54
N GLN A 56 6.19 4.70 8.52
CA GLN A 56 5.50 5.57 9.47
C GLN A 56 4.32 6.24 8.79
N VAL A 57 3.11 5.96 9.27
CA VAL A 57 1.85 6.45 8.71
C VAL A 57 1.25 7.52 9.60
N VAL A 58 1.13 8.74 9.07
CA VAL A 58 0.50 9.87 9.76
C VAL A 58 -0.81 10.27 9.10
N GLY A 59 -0.89 10.21 7.77
CA GLY A 59 -2.11 10.49 7.00
C GLY A 59 -2.97 9.26 6.73
N THR A 60 -3.82 9.38 5.70
CA THR A 60 -4.72 8.34 5.22
C THR A 60 -4.28 7.85 3.85
N VAL A 61 -4.03 6.55 3.74
CA VAL A 61 -3.87 5.84 2.47
C VAL A 61 -5.26 5.33 2.08
N LEU A 62 -5.80 5.83 0.98
CA LEU A 62 -7.16 5.58 0.53
C LEU A 62 -7.13 4.69 -0.72
N ALA A 63 -7.79 3.55 -0.68
CA ALA A 63 -7.96 2.66 -1.82
C ALA A 63 -8.79 3.32 -2.91
N THR A 64 -8.50 3.10 -4.18
CA THR A 64 -9.45 3.43 -5.25
C THR A 64 -10.63 2.48 -5.25
N THR A 65 -11.83 2.97 -5.56
CA THR A 65 -13.01 2.10 -5.74
C THR A 65 -13.10 1.53 -7.15
N ASP A 66 -12.21 1.94 -8.05
CA ASP A 66 -12.13 1.41 -9.41
C ASP A 66 -11.38 0.08 -9.43
N ILE A 67 -12.12 -1.03 -9.52
CA ILE A 67 -11.55 -2.39 -9.50
C ILE A 67 -10.60 -2.65 -10.68
N SER A 68 -10.73 -1.89 -11.78
CA SER A 68 -9.86 -2.06 -12.95
C SER A 68 -8.43 -1.56 -12.73
N GLU A 69 -8.20 -0.77 -11.68
CA GLU A 69 -6.88 -0.27 -11.28
C GLU A 69 -6.10 -1.26 -10.40
N TYR A 70 -6.69 -2.42 -10.11
CA TYR A 70 -6.07 -3.49 -9.34
C TYR A 70 -5.52 -4.56 -10.30
N GLU A 71 -4.19 -4.69 -10.34
CA GLU A 71 -3.53 -5.73 -11.15
C GLU A 71 -3.84 -7.14 -10.65
N ASN A 72 -4.20 -7.26 -9.37
CA ASN A 72 -4.46 -8.49 -8.63
C ASN A 72 -5.49 -8.24 -7.52
N SER A 73 -5.91 -9.29 -6.80
CA SER A 73 -6.92 -9.17 -5.73
C SER A 73 -6.39 -8.49 -4.45
N GLU A 74 -5.16 -8.00 -4.46
CA GLU A 74 -4.49 -7.37 -3.33
C GLU A 74 -4.37 -5.86 -3.50
N TRP A 75 -4.60 -5.13 -2.41
CA TRP A 75 -4.41 -3.67 -2.39
C TRP A 75 -3.00 -3.26 -1.97
N LEU A 76 -2.53 -3.73 -0.82
CA LEU A 76 -1.20 -3.43 -0.29
C LEU A 76 -0.51 -4.73 0.06
N MET A 77 0.49 -5.10 -0.73
CA MET A 77 1.25 -6.34 -0.51
C MET A 77 2.62 -6.02 0.07
N PHE A 78 2.93 -6.62 1.22
CA PHE A 78 4.26 -6.60 1.84
C PHE A 78 4.87 -7.99 1.74
N GLN A 79 5.94 -8.15 0.98
CA GLN A 79 6.52 -9.48 0.71
C GLN A 79 8.04 -9.50 0.79
N HIS A 80 8.61 -10.62 1.21
CA HIS A 80 10.06 -10.85 1.28
C HIS A 80 10.83 -9.78 2.09
N ILE A 81 10.19 -9.20 3.11
CA ILE A 81 10.80 -8.19 4.00
C ILE A 81 11.19 -8.88 5.32
N GLU A 82 12.46 -8.79 5.69
CA GLU A 82 12.93 -9.24 6.99
C GLU A 82 12.69 -8.15 8.05
N GLY A 83 11.64 -8.32 8.85
CA GLY A 83 11.24 -7.34 9.86
C GLY A 83 10.62 -6.10 9.25
N LEU A 84 9.28 -6.04 9.23
CA LEU A 84 8.51 -4.84 8.88
C LEU A 84 7.96 -4.19 10.15
N LYS A 85 8.12 -2.89 10.28
CA LYS A 85 7.46 -2.07 11.30
C LYS A 85 6.50 -1.09 10.64
N LEU A 86 5.21 -1.28 10.89
CA LEU A 86 4.17 -0.29 10.60
C LEU A 86 3.91 0.50 11.88
N ILE A 87 4.21 1.80 11.89
CA ILE A 87 4.06 2.66 13.07
C ILE A 87 3.32 3.94 12.73
N GLY A 88 2.90 4.68 13.76
CA GLY A 88 2.17 5.93 13.64
C GLY A 88 0.71 5.79 14.06
N GLY A 89 -0.10 6.78 13.70
CA GLY A 89 -1.52 6.85 14.05
C GLY A 89 -2.43 7.14 12.85
N GLY A 90 -1.90 7.03 11.63
CA GLY A 90 -2.66 7.22 10.39
C GLY A 90 -3.59 6.06 10.07
N THR A 91 -4.13 6.05 8.85
CA THR A 91 -5.20 5.13 8.44
C THR A 91 -4.91 4.51 7.08
N PHE A 92 -5.22 3.21 6.96
CA PHE A 92 -5.39 2.54 5.68
C PHE A 92 -6.90 2.33 5.48
N ASP A 93 -7.51 3.13 4.60
CA ASP A 93 -8.92 3.04 4.27
C ASP A 93 -9.09 2.28 2.97
N GLY A 94 -9.48 1.01 3.09
CA GLY A 94 -9.63 0.08 1.96
C GLY A 94 -10.90 0.28 1.12
N GLN A 95 -11.83 1.14 1.55
CA GLN A 95 -13.13 1.35 0.89
C GLN A 95 -13.87 0.05 0.48
N GLY A 96 -13.73 -1.02 1.26
CA GLY A 96 -14.13 -2.37 0.86
C GLY A 96 -15.60 -2.54 0.47
N GLN A 97 -16.50 -1.68 0.95
CA GLN A 97 -17.92 -1.71 0.56
C GLN A 97 -18.12 -1.65 -0.96
N SER A 98 -17.27 -0.90 -1.68
CA SER A 98 -17.39 -0.81 -3.15
C SER A 98 -16.97 -2.08 -3.88
N SER A 99 -16.21 -2.98 -3.24
CA SER A 99 -15.77 -4.22 -3.86
C SER A 99 -16.65 -5.43 -3.51
N TRP A 100 -17.54 -5.32 -2.52
CA TRP A 100 -18.41 -6.44 -2.09
C TRP A 100 -19.33 -6.95 -3.20
N GLU A 101 -19.82 -6.06 -4.07
CA GLU A 101 -20.67 -6.44 -5.22
C GLU A 101 -19.91 -7.25 -6.28
N HIS A 102 -18.58 -7.14 -6.30
CA HIS A 102 -17.70 -7.89 -7.20
C HIS A 102 -17.26 -9.23 -6.62
N ASN A 103 -17.63 -9.53 -5.38
CA ASN A 103 -17.32 -10.78 -4.71
C ASN A 103 -18.53 -11.72 -4.80
N GLN A 104 -18.71 -12.33 -5.98
CA GLN A 104 -19.65 -13.45 -6.10
C GLN A 104 -19.05 -14.65 -5.34
N ASP A 105 -19.67 -14.95 -4.21
CA ASP A 105 -19.45 -16.12 -3.35
C ASP A 105 -18.16 -16.14 -2.50
N CYS A 106 -18.18 -15.42 -1.37
CA CYS A 106 -17.34 -15.76 -0.21
C CYS A 106 -17.87 -16.97 0.58
N GLU A 107 -19.12 -17.40 0.32
CA GLU A 107 -19.81 -18.53 0.99
C GLU A 107 -20.61 -19.39 0.00
N ALA A 108 -20.03 -19.77 -1.15
CA ALA A 108 -20.57 -20.94 -1.85
C ALA A 108 -20.23 -22.19 -1.04
N ASP A 109 -21.15 -22.56 -0.14
CA ASP A 109 -21.18 -23.85 0.56
C ASP A 109 -21.12 -24.96 -0.51
N PRO A 110 -20.18 -25.92 -0.46
CA PRO A 110 -20.12 -26.99 -1.44
C PRO A 110 -21.20 -28.01 -1.09
N THR A 111 -22.42 -27.80 -1.58
CA THR A 111 -23.44 -28.87 -1.64
C THR A 111 -23.13 -29.85 -2.76
#